data_AF-A0A553ZNL0-F1
#
_entry.id   AF-A0A553ZNL0-F1
#
_cell.length_a   1.000
_cell.length_b   1.000
_cell.length_c   1.000
_cell.angle_alpha   90.00
_cell.angle_beta   90.00
_cell.angle_gamma   90.00
#
_symmetry.space_group_name_H-M   'P 1'
#
loop_
_entity.id
_entity.type
_entity.pdbx_description
1 polymer ?
#
loop_
_entity_poly.entity_id
_entity_poly.type
_entity_poly.pdbx_seq_one_letter_code
_entity_poly.pdbx_strand_id
1 'polypeptide(L)'
;MRLPDPLRGGLQEVLVLTFAATGRGNCVEVDGTPYVYVRTASGSFVMRADCPHRGGPLHLAAEGPEGKSLICPWHERRTATVRMRQRIPAVRTGRTVRAVLPHPPQAEVSHQHRPLSPALAC
;
A
#
# COMPACT_ATOMS: atom_id res chain seq x y z
N MET A 1 -41.04 9.98 4.80
CA MET A 1 -39.84 9.14 5.01
C MET A 1 -38.62 10.02 4.76
N ARG A 2 -37.86 10.40 5.81
CA ARG A 2 -36.60 11.15 5.63
C ARG A 2 -35.49 10.14 5.37
N LEU A 3 -34.80 10.21 4.22
CA LEU A 3 -33.58 9.43 4.03
C LEU A 3 -32.59 9.82 5.14
N PRO A 4 -32.01 8.85 5.88
CA PRO A 4 -30.91 9.16 6.78
C PRO A 4 -29.77 9.75 5.95
N ASP A 5 -29.22 10.86 6.42
CA ASP A 5 -28.06 11.49 5.79
C ASP A 5 -26.87 10.50 5.82
N PRO A 6 -26.34 10.10 4.65
CA PRO A 6 -25.28 9.11 4.54
C PRO A 6 -23.95 9.54 5.18
N LEU A 7 -23.82 10.81 5.58
CA LEU A 7 -22.65 11.37 6.25
C LEU A 7 -22.81 11.45 7.79
N ARG A 8 -23.92 10.96 8.36
CA ARG A 8 -24.16 10.96 9.82
C ARG A 8 -23.14 10.17 10.65
N GLY A 9 -22.28 9.37 10.02
CA GLY A 9 -21.18 8.66 10.67
C GLY A 9 -19.89 9.48 10.84
N GLY A 10 -19.85 10.73 10.37
CA GLY A 10 -18.61 11.49 10.20
C GLY A 10 -17.82 10.97 8.98
N LEU A 11 -17.08 11.86 8.31
CA LEU A 11 -16.08 11.40 7.34
C LEU A 11 -15.04 10.60 8.12
N GLN A 12 -14.71 9.40 7.64
CA GLN A 12 -13.59 8.64 8.21
C GLN A 12 -12.37 9.56 8.25
N GLU A 13 -11.83 9.81 9.43
CA GLU A 13 -10.60 10.57 9.54
C GLU A 13 -9.47 9.75 8.91
N VAL A 14 -8.93 10.25 7.80
CA VAL A 14 -7.91 9.58 6.99
C VAL A 14 -6.62 10.38 7.02
N LEU A 15 -5.50 9.66 6.96
CA LEU A 15 -4.18 10.25 6.93
C LEU A 15 -3.71 10.34 5.47
N VAL A 16 -3.38 11.55 5.01
CA VAL A 16 -2.81 11.77 3.68
C VAL A 16 -1.32 12.03 3.79
N LEU A 17 -0.50 11.12 3.24
CA LEU A 17 0.96 11.23 3.28
C LEU A 17 1.57 11.36 1.90
N THR A 18 2.71 12.04 1.84
CA THR A 18 3.59 12.05 0.66
C THR A 18 4.91 11.37 1.01
N PHE A 19 5.35 10.44 0.17
CA PHE A 19 6.61 9.72 0.36
C PHE A 19 7.29 9.40 -0.97
N ALA A 20 8.53 8.91 -0.94
CA ALA A 20 9.27 8.62 -2.15
C ALA A 20 8.69 7.39 -2.87
N ALA A 21 8.70 7.38 -4.19
CA ALA A 21 8.31 6.19 -4.95
C ALA A 21 9.37 5.07 -4.85
N THR A 22 10.64 5.44 -4.67
CA THR A 22 11.81 4.55 -4.66
C THR A 22 12.93 5.13 -3.78
N GLY A 23 13.92 4.29 -3.43
CA GLY A 23 15.10 4.72 -2.67
C GLY A 23 14.79 5.04 -1.20
N ARG A 24 15.59 5.94 -0.60
CA ARG A 24 15.40 6.37 0.80
C ARG A 24 14.02 7.03 0.95
N GLY A 25 13.27 6.62 1.97
CA GLY A 25 11.93 7.15 2.24
C GLY A 25 10.83 6.57 1.35
N ASN A 26 11.08 5.43 0.68
CA ASN A 26 10.08 4.73 -0.13
C ASN A 26 9.07 3.91 0.68
N CYS A 27 9.26 3.85 1.99
CA CYS A 27 8.33 3.26 2.92
C CYS A 27 7.91 4.31 3.94
N VAL A 28 6.62 4.39 4.21
CA VAL A 28 6.08 5.06 5.40
C VAL A 28 5.53 4.02 6.34
N GLU A 29 5.92 4.09 7.61
CA GLU A 29 5.33 3.28 8.66
C GLU A 29 4.39 4.17 9.46
N VAL A 30 3.13 3.73 9.58
CA VAL A 30 2.06 4.44 10.28
C VAL A 30 1.53 3.52 11.37
N ASP A 31 1.71 3.90 12.64
CA ASP A 31 1.39 3.07 13.82
C ASP A 31 1.89 1.62 13.66
N GLY A 32 3.15 1.46 13.25
CA GLY A 32 3.78 0.15 13.02
C GLY A 32 3.35 -0.58 11.74
N THR A 33 2.45 -0.01 10.93
CA THR A 33 2.03 -0.59 9.64
C THR A 33 2.85 0.01 8.49
N PRO A 34 3.71 -0.77 7.81
CA PRO A 34 4.53 -0.25 6.73
C PRO A 34 3.77 -0.23 5.40
N TYR A 35 3.91 0.85 4.63
CA TYR A 35 3.34 1.02 3.30
C TYR A 35 4.41 1.36 2.27
N VAL A 36 4.32 0.74 1.10
CA VAL A 36 5.21 0.98 -0.04
C VAL A 36 4.40 1.21 -1.30
N TYR A 37 4.96 2.03 -2.20
CA TYR A 37 4.48 2.11 -3.57
C TYR A 37 5.20 1.05 -4.41
N VAL A 38 4.44 0.29 -5.18
CA VAL A 38 4.98 -0.77 -6.06
C VAL A 38 4.49 -0.60 -7.47
N ARG A 39 5.31 -1.10 -8.41
CA ARG A 39 5.00 -1.15 -9.83
C ARG A 39 5.14 -2.60 -10.28
N THR A 40 4.10 -3.10 -10.91
CA THR A 40 3.91 -4.49 -11.33
C THR A 40 3.59 -4.50 -12.82
N ALA A 41 3.64 -5.66 -13.48
CA ALA A 41 3.23 -5.78 -14.88
C ALA A 41 1.77 -5.33 -15.11
N SER A 42 0.91 -5.49 -14.10
CA SER A 42 -0.51 -5.12 -14.17
C SER A 42 -0.82 -3.68 -13.77
N GLY A 43 0.18 -2.89 -13.36
CA GLY A 43 0.03 -1.50 -12.95
C GLY A 43 0.73 -1.17 -11.63
N SER A 44 0.45 0.02 -11.09
CA SER A 44 1.09 0.51 -9.87
C SER A 44 0.08 0.91 -8.80
N PHE A 45 0.48 0.79 -7.54
CA PHE A 45 -0.38 1.03 -6.38
C PHE A 45 0.44 1.12 -5.09
N VAL A 46 -0.20 1.62 -4.02
CA VAL A 46 0.33 1.54 -2.66
C VAL A 46 -0.25 0.30 -1.99
N MET A 47 0.58 -0.43 -1.26
CA MET A 47 0.16 -1.57 -0.45
C MET A 47 0.90 -1.58 0.88
N ARG A 48 0.36 -2.35 1.83
CA ARG A 48 1.13 -2.77 3.01
C ARG A 48 2.37 -3.56 2.58
N ALA A 49 3.50 -3.26 3.20
CA ALA A 49 4.75 -3.98 2.96
C ALA A 49 4.76 -5.36 3.64
N ASP A 50 3.81 -5.63 4.53
CA ASP A 50 3.61 -6.87 5.25
C ASP A 50 2.36 -7.62 4.76
N CYS A 51 2.46 -8.94 4.71
CA CYS A 51 1.39 -9.82 4.26
C CYS A 51 0.37 -10.00 5.38
N PRO A 52 -0.94 -9.76 5.14
CA PRO A 52 -1.98 -9.88 6.18
C PRO A 52 -2.20 -11.31 6.68
N HIS A 53 -1.52 -12.31 6.10
CA HIS A 53 -1.58 -13.69 6.60
C HIS A 53 -0.81 -13.85 7.92
N ARG A 54 0.50 -13.55 7.91
CA ARG A 54 1.41 -13.72 9.07
C ARG A 54 2.56 -12.71 9.09
N GLY A 55 2.42 -11.54 8.46
CA GLY A 55 3.42 -10.46 8.48
C GLY A 55 4.57 -10.59 7.48
N GLY A 56 4.57 -11.58 6.59
CA GLY A 56 5.67 -11.79 5.65
C GLY A 56 5.94 -10.60 4.72
N PRO A 57 7.18 -10.42 4.23
CA PRO A 57 7.61 -9.20 3.54
C PRO A 57 7.01 -9.15 2.13
N LEU A 58 5.80 -8.60 2.00
CA LEU A 58 5.08 -8.49 0.74
C LEU A 58 5.76 -7.51 -0.23
N HIS A 59 6.55 -6.56 0.27
CA HIS A 59 7.46 -5.73 -0.52
C HIS A 59 8.59 -6.52 -1.22
N LEU A 60 8.78 -7.79 -0.88
CA LEU A 60 9.69 -8.74 -1.54
C LEU A 60 8.94 -9.82 -2.33
N ALA A 61 7.64 -9.64 -2.58
CA ALA A 61 6.84 -10.64 -3.28
C ALA A 61 7.30 -10.85 -4.72
N ALA A 62 7.13 -12.08 -5.21
CA ALA A 62 7.16 -12.36 -6.63
C ALA A 62 5.79 -12.05 -7.26
N GLU A 63 5.75 -11.84 -8.57
CA GLU A 63 4.51 -11.80 -9.33
C GLU A 63 4.09 -13.21 -9.74
N GLY A 64 2.78 -13.50 -9.63
CA GLY A 64 2.17 -14.65 -10.25
C GLY A 64 1.88 -14.42 -11.75
N PRO A 65 1.25 -15.40 -12.42
CA PRO A 65 0.99 -15.35 -13.85
C PRO A 65 0.33 -14.04 -14.29
N GLU A 66 0.89 -13.43 -15.34
CA GLU A 66 0.41 -12.17 -15.93
C GLU A 66 0.25 -11.00 -14.93
N GLY A 67 1.00 -11.00 -13.83
CA GLY A 67 0.90 -9.95 -12.79
C GLY A 67 -0.44 -9.95 -12.03
N LYS A 68 -1.27 -10.99 -12.18
CA LYS A 68 -2.62 -11.07 -11.58
C LYS A 68 -2.61 -11.29 -10.07
N SER A 69 -1.48 -11.69 -9.50
CA SER A 69 -1.33 -11.89 -8.06
C SER A 69 0.10 -11.60 -7.61
N LEU A 70 0.25 -11.27 -6.32
CA LEU A 70 1.53 -11.28 -5.63
C LEU A 70 1.66 -12.56 -4.81
N ILE A 71 2.85 -13.15 -4.82
CA ILE A 71 3.22 -14.37 -4.09
C ILE A 71 4.13 -13.97 -2.92
N CYS A 72 3.62 -14.09 -1.69
CA CYS A 72 4.39 -13.79 -0.49
C CYS A 72 5.55 -14.80 -0.32
N PRO A 73 6.80 -14.36 -0.03
CA PRO A 73 7.96 -15.25 -0.02
C PRO A 73 8.04 -16.19 1.20
N TRP A 74 7.21 -16.01 2.23
CA TRP A 74 7.26 -16.88 3.41
C TRP A 74 6.45 -18.17 3.27
N HIS A 75 5.23 -18.09 2.72
CA HIS A 75 4.29 -19.22 2.68
C HIS A 75 3.59 -19.34 1.31
N GLU A 76 4.14 -18.68 0.29
CA GLU A 76 3.65 -18.68 -1.10
C GLU A 76 2.18 -18.25 -1.26
N ARG A 77 1.60 -17.61 -0.24
CA ARG A 77 0.22 -17.15 -0.28
C ARG A 77 0.05 -16.15 -1.41
N ARG A 78 -0.80 -16.52 -2.37
CA ARG A 78 -1.22 -15.68 -3.49
C ARG A 78 -2.28 -14.70 -3.06
N THR A 79 -2.08 -13.42 -3.42
CA THR A 79 -3.13 -12.40 -3.27
C THR A 79 -3.33 -11.66 -4.58
N ALA A 80 -4.57 -11.58 -5.04
CA ALA A 80 -4.89 -10.95 -6.32
C ALA A 80 -4.52 -9.46 -6.32
N THR A 81 -3.81 -9.02 -7.35
CA THR A 81 -3.30 -7.64 -7.47
C THR A 81 -4.45 -6.63 -7.54
N VAL A 82 -5.55 -7.00 -8.21
CA VAL A 82 -6.77 -6.16 -8.26
C VAL A 82 -7.31 -5.82 -6.87
N ARG A 83 -7.26 -6.76 -5.92
CA ARG A 83 -7.70 -6.52 -4.54
C ARG A 83 -6.77 -5.60 -3.77
N MET A 84 -5.49 -5.54 -4.13
CA MET A 84 -4.52 -4.64 -3.52
C MET A 84 -4.68 -3.21 -4.05
N ARG A 85 -4.82 -3.07 -5.38
CA ARG A 85 -4.99 -1.77 -6.06
C ARG A 85 -6.20 -0.98 -5.58
N GLN A 86 -7.26 -1.66 -5.17
CA GLN A 86 -8.51 -1.03 -4.74
C GLN A 86 -8.49 -0.55 -3.27
N ARG A 87 -7.45 -0.86 -2.50
CA ARG A 87 -7.44 -0.60 -1.03
C ARG A 87 -6.94 0.78 -0.65
N ILE A 88 -5.92 1.29 -1.32
CA ILE A 88 -5.23 2.52 -0.93
C ILE A 88 -5.21 3.48 -2.12
N PRO A 89 -6.08 4.50 -2.12
CA PRO A 89 -6.03 5.55 -3.13
C PRO A 89 -4.66 6.24 -3.11
N ALA A 90 -4.00 6.31 -4.26
CA ALA A 90 -2.71 6.97 -4.38
C ALA A 90 -2.49 7.55 -5.77
N VAL A 91 -1.77 8.66 -5.82
CA VAL A 91 -1.29 9.30 -7.05
C VAL A 91 0.21 9.46 -6.96
N ARG A 92 0.91 9.11 -8.04
CA ARG A 92 2.34 9.36 -8.17
C ARG A 92 2.58 10.57 -9.08
N THR A 93 3.43 11.48 -8.64
CA THR A 93 3.92 12.62 -9.44
C THR A 93 5.46 12.62 -9.42
N GLY A 94 6.08 12.29 -10.55
CA GLY A 94 7.54 12.20 -10.64
C GLY A 94 8.12 11.16 -9.67
N ARG A 95 8.86 11.61 -8.66
CA ARG A 95 9.52 10.74 -7.66
C ARG A 95 8.76 10.57 -6.36
N THR A 96 7.59 11.21 -6.21
CA THR A 96 6.80 11.17 -4.98
C THR A 96 5.44 10.53 -5.21
N VAL A 97 4.90 9.95 -4.15
CA VAL A 97 3.59 9.30 -4.09
C VAL A 97 2.80 9.95 -2.98
N ARG A 98 1.58 10.41 -3.30
CA ARG A 98 0.61 10.89 -2.31
C ARG A 98 -0.47 9.83 -2.14
N ALA A 99 -0.67 9.34 -0.92
CA ALA A 99 -1.59 8.26 -0.61
C ALA A 99 -2.56 8.64 0.50
N VAL A 100 -3.78 8.12 0.43
CA VAL A 100 -4.80 8.21 1.48
C VAL A 100 -4.77 6.90 2.26
N LEU A 101 -4.24 6.95 3.48
CA LEU A 101 -4.06 5.79 4.35
C LEU A 101 -5.21 5.68 5.36
N PRO A 102 -5.66 4.46 5.69
CA PRO A 102 -6.76 4.21 6.61
C PRO A 102 -6.30 4.33 8.07
N HIS A 103 -5.80 5.50 8.44
CA HIS A 103 -5.27 5.86 9.77
C HIS A 103 -5.76 7.25 10.16
N PRO A 104 -5.88 7.55 11.46
CA PRO A 104 -6.24 8.89 11.91
C PRO A 104 -5.11 9.90 11.58
N PRO A 105 -5.42 11.20 11.40
CA PRO A 105 -4.43 12.25 11.13
C PRO A 105 -3.32 12.37 12.18
N GLN A 106 -3.56 11.94 13.41
CA GLN A 106 -2.62 12.01 14.54
C GLN A 106 -1.75 10.75 14.69
N ALA A 107 -1.89 9.76 13.80
CA ALA A 107 -1.09 8.54 13.85
C ALA A 107 0.42 8.85 13.80
N GLU A 108 1.22 8.02 14.46
CA GLU A 108 2.68 8.16 14.43
C GLU A 108 3.21 7.75 13.06
N VAL A 109 4.02 8.61 12.45
CA VAL A 109 4.56 8.39 11.10
C VAL A 109 6.08 8.42 11.11
N SER A 110 6.69 7.38 10.55
CA SER A 110 8.13 7.36 10.26
C SER A 110 8.41 7.02 8.81
N HIS A 111 9.47 7.61 8.26
CA HIS A 111 9.96 7.30 6.92
C HIS A 111 11.12 6.31 6.99
N GLN A 112 11.00 5.22 6.24
CA GLN A 112 11.99 4.16 6.18
C GLN A 112 12.40 3.88 4.74
N HIS A 113 13.44 3.05 4.59
CA HIS A 113 13.74 2.42 3.32
C HIS A 113 13.40 0.94 3.40
N ARG A 114 12.64 0.45 2.41
CA ARG A 114 12.42 -0.98 2.20
C ARG A 114 12.80 -1.36 0.76
N PRO A 115 13.70 -2.33 0.55
CA PRO A 115 14.04 -2.77 -0.79
C PRO A 115 12.82 -3.41 -1.46
N LEU A 116 12.58 -3.13 -2.74
CA LEU A 116 11.53 -3.81 -3.50
C LEU A 116 12.15 -4.97 -4.27
N SER A 117 11.44 -6.10 -4.37
CA SER A 117 11.83 -7.13 -5.33
C SER A 117 11.84 -6.55 -6.75
N PRO A 118 12.62 -7.12 -7.69
CA PRO A 118 12.62 -6.65 -9.07
C PRO A 118 11.21 -6.62 -9.69
N ALA A 119 10.36 -7.58 -9.35
CA ALA A 119 8.97 -7.68 -9.81
C ALA A 119 8.06 -6.54 -9.31
N LEU A 120 8.50 -5.78 -8.30
CA LEU A 120 7.74 -4.67 -7.70
C LEU A 120 8.34 -3.30 -8.01
N ALA A 121 9.45 -3.26 -8.76
CA ALA A 121 10.17 -2.03 -9.12
C ALA A 121 10.06 -1.66 -10.62
N CYS A 122 9.39 -2.49 -11.44
CA CYS A 122 9.25 -2.35 -12.89
C CYS A 122 8.74 -0.99 -13.36
#